data_AF-A0A8T3V1S6-F1
#
_entry.id   AF-A0A8T3V1S6-F1
#
_cell.length_a   1.000
_cell.length_b   1.000
_cell.length_c   1.000
_cell.angle_alpha   90.00
_cell.angle_beta   90.00
_cell.angle_gamma   90.00
#
_symmetry.space_group_name_H-M   'P 1'
#
loop_
_entity.id
_entity.type
_entity.pdbx_description
1 polymer ?
#
loop_
_entity_poly.entity_id
_entity_poly.type
_entity_poly.pdbx_seq_one_letter_code
_entity_poly.pdbx_strand_id
1 'polypeptide(L)' 'MLDDVVKDKYERPILSLRITITNRCNENCIYCHHDGMVSSKDEMTPDEIYTICKIAKKIGVRKIRLSGGDPL' A
#
# COMPACT_ATOMS: atom_id res chain seq x y z
N MET A 1 -12.09 6.33 22.99
CA MET A 1 -13.30 5.79 22.34
C MET A 1 -12.82 4.94 21.19
N LEU A 2 -13.26 3.68 21.08
CA LEU A 2 -12.77 2.75 20.07
C LEU A 2 -13.10 3.32 18.70
N ASP A 3 -12.05 3.74 17.98
CA ASP A 3 -12.11 4.22 16.59
C ASP A 3 -12.89 3.20 15.75
N ASP A 4 -13.90 3.65 15.00
CA ASP A 4 -14.68 2.79 14.11
C ASP A 4 -13.77 2.16 13.05
N VAL A 5 -13.27 0.96 13.34
CA VAL A 5 -12.44 0.18 12.42
C VAL A 5 -13.34 -0.26 11.27
N VAL A 6 -13.03 0.21 10.07
CA VAL A 6 -13.75 -0.20 8.87
C VAL A 6 -13.56 -1.69 8.66
N LYS A 7 -14.66 -2.37 8.34
CA LYS A 7 -14.70 -3.80 8.05
C LYS A 7 -15.18 -4.03 6.63
N ASP A 8 -14.77 -5.16 6.06
CA ASP A 8 -15.33 -5.62 4.80
C ASP A 8 -16.65 -6.39 5.01
N LYS A 9 -17.22 -6.92 3.91
CA LYS A 9 -18.48 -7.67 3.92
C LYS A 9 -18.43 -8.99 4.71
N TYR A 10 -17.24 -9.44 5.10
CA TYR A 10 -17.03 -10.64 5.90
C TYR A 10 -16.62 -10.28 7.34
N GLU A 11 -16.87 -9.03 7.77
CA GLU A 11 -16.55 -8.52 9.11
C GLU A 11 -15.05 -8.52 9.46
N ARG A 12 -14.16 -8.59 8.46
CA ARG A 12 -12.71 -8.54 8.70
C ARG A 12 -12.26 -7.08 8.86
N PRO A 13 -11.54 -6.73 9.93
CA PRO A 13 -11.09 -5.36 10.17
C PRO A 13 -9.94 -4.96 9.23
N ILE A 14 -9.97 -3.72 8.73
CA ILE A 14 -8.88 -3.16 7.93
C ILE A 14 -7.79 -2.60 8.87
N LEU A 15 -6.77 -3.41 9.16
CA LEU A 15 -5.72 -3.07 10.12
C LEU A 15 -4.39 -2.63 9.47
N SER A 16 -4.17 -2.95 8.19
CA SER A 16 -2.91 -2.68 7.52
C SER A 16 -3.09 -2.14 6.12
N LEU A 17 -2.19 -1.23 5.72
CA LEU A 17 -2.09 -0.67 4.38
C LEU A 17 -0.72 -1.06 3.78
N ARG A 18 -0.74 -1.62 2.56
CA ARG A 18 0.44 -1.80 1.73
C ARG A 18 0.43 -0.73 0.65
N ILE A 19 1.54 -0.03 0.47
CA ILE A 19 1.69 1.02 -0.54
C ILE A 19 2.84 0.62 -1.45
N THR A 20 2.52 0.37 -2.72
CA THR A 20 3.52 0.25 -3.77
C THR A 20 3.96 1.65 -4.18
N ILE A 21 5.20 2.01 -3.86
CA ILE A 21 5.75 3.35 -4.11
C ILE A 21 6.49 3.44 -5.45
N THR A 22 6.91 2.30 -6.00
CA THR A 22 7.61 2.23 -7.29
C THR A 22 7.32 0.95 -8.03
N ASN A 23 7.29 1.03 -9.37
CA ASN A 23 7.24 -0.13 -10.25
C ASN A 23 8.64 -0.55 -10.75
N ARG A 24 9.69 0.23 -10.43
CA ARG A 24 11.07 -0.08 -10.83
C ARG A 24 11.62 -1.18 -9.93
N CYS A 25 12.34 -2.11 -10.53
CA CYS A 25 13.04 -3.20 -9.86
C CYS A 25 14.39 -3.39 -10.54
N ASN A 26 15.45 -3.61 -9.76
CA ASN A 26 16.78 -3.97 -10.25
C ASN A 26 16.91 -5.48 -10.56
N GLU A 27 15.94 -6.29 -10.11
CA GLU A 27 15.92 -7.74 -10.30
C GLU A 27 14.90 -8.21 -11.35
N ASN A 28 15.19 -9.36 -11.97
CA ASN A 28 14.31 -10.04 -12.95
C ASN A 28 13.92 -11.44 -12.47
N CYS A 29 13.31 -11.54 -11.29
CA CYS A 29 13.03 -12.83 -10.67
C CYS A 29 12.02 -13.65 -11.46
N ILE A 30 12.32 -14.93 -11.71
CA ILE A 30 11.45 -15.86 -12.47
C ILE A 30 10.06 -16.07 -11.87
N TYR A 31 9.89 -15.78 -10.58
CA TYR A 31 8.64 -15.95 -9.83
C TYR A 31 8.00 -14.61 -9.48
N CYS A 32 8.61 -13.48 -9.86
CA CYS A 32 8.08 -12.16 -9.60
C CYS A 32 7.37 -11.65 -10.86
N HIS A 33 6.15 -11.16 -10.70
CA HIS A 33 5.36 -10.56 -11.77
C HIS A 33 5.18 -9.05 -11.56
N HIS A 34 6.19 -8.36 -11.01
CA HIS A 34 6.05 -6.98 -10.53
C HIS A 34 4.80 -6.82 -9.63
N ASP A 35 4.62 -7.75 -8.67
CA ASP A 35 3.41 -7.86 -7.85
C ASP A 35 2.08 -7.99 -8.63
N GLY A 36 2.11 -8.50 -9.85
CA GLY A 36 0.94 -8.58 -10.73
C GLY A 36 0.49 -7.22 -11.27
N MET A 37 1.35 -6.19 -11.21
CA MET A 37 1.02 -4.86 -11.70
C MET A 37 1.30 -4.71 -13.19
N VAL A 38 0.39 -4.01 -13.88
CA VAL A 38 0.64 -3.48 -15.22
C VAL A 38 1.54 -2.26 -15.08
N SER A 39 2.52 -2.11 -15.96
CA SER A 39 3.47 -0.99 -15.92
C SER A 39 2.75 0.36 -16.02
N SER A 40 2.57 1.02 -14.87
CA SER A 40 2.23 2.44 -14.81
C SER A 40 3.53 3.25 -14.75
N LYS A 41 3.61 4.31 -15.55
CA LYS A 41 4.74 5.26 -15.48
C LYS A 41 4.60 6.29 -14.36
N ASP A 42 3.38 6.43 -13.82
CA ASP A 42 3.09 7.44 -12.82
C ASP A 42 3.18 6.82 -11.42
N GLU A 43 4.16 7.29 -10.65
CA GLU A 43 4.35 6.98 -9.24
C GLU A 43 3.74 8.07 -8.38
N MET A 44 3.16 7.69 -7.24
CA MET A 44 2.65 8.67 -6.29
C MET A 44 3.79 9.50 -5.69
N THR A 45 3.55 10.79 -5.56
CA THR A 45 4.42 11.69 -4.82
C THR A 45 4.39 11.37 -3.31
N PRO A 46 5.44 11.76 -2.56
CA PRO A 46 5.45 11.61 -1.10
C PRO A 46 4.25 12.27 -0.40
N ASP A 47 3.75 13.40 -0.91
CA ASP A 47 2.62 14.12 -0.34
C ASP A 47 1.28 13.38 -0.54
N GLU A 48 1.10 12.73 -1.70
CA GLU A 48 -0.04 11.85 -1.94
C GLU A 48 -0.02 10.65 -1.00
N ILE A 49 1.15 10.00 -0.87
CA ILE A 49 1.34 8.87 0.05
C ILE A 49 1.05 9.29 1.49
N TYR A 50 1.55 10.46 1.93
CA TYR A 50 1.29 11.01 3.25
C TYR A 50 -0.22 11.26 3.48
N THR A 51 -0.89 11.84 2.49
CA THR A 51 -2.33 12.12 2.55
C THR A 51 -3.13 10.83 2.72
N ILE A 52 -2.80 9.78 1.95
CA ILE A 52 -3.42 8.45 2.06
C ILE A 52 -3.18 7.86 3.45
N CYS A 53 -1.96 7.92 3.97
CA CYS A 53 -1.63 7.38 5.30
C CYS A 53 -2.42 8.09 6.42
N LYS A 54 -2.59 9.42 6.32
CA LYS A 54 -3.36 10.22 7.27
C LYS A 54 -4.84 9.82 7.29
N ILE A 55 -5.42 9.54 6.13
CA ILE A 55 -6.81 9.07 6.00
C ILE A 55 -6.91 7.63 6.51
N ALA A 56 -5.98 6.75 6.12
CA ALA A 56 -5.94 5.35 6.54
C ALA A 56 -5.93 5.19 8.07
N LYS A 57 -5.16 6.04 8.78
CA LYS A 57 -5.13 6.06 10.25
C LYS A 57 -6.52 6.27 10.87
N LYS A 58 -7.35 7.14 10.25
CA LYS A 58 -8.70 7.47 10.76
C LYS A 58 -9.69 6.30 10.63
N ILE A 59 -9.44 5.36 9.71
CA ILE A 59 -10.33 4.21 9.46
C ILE A 59 -9.87 2.92 10.16
N GLY A 60 -8.91 3.02 11.08
CA GLY A 60 -8.46 1.88 11.89
C GLY A 60 -7.14 1.23 11.45
N VAL A 61 -6.49 1.72 10.38
CA VAL A 61 -5.17 1.18 9.99
C VAL A 61 -4.13 1.50 11.06
N ARG A 62 -3.32 0.49 11.41
CA ARG A 62 -2.24 0.56 12.41
C ARG A 62 -0.86 0.18 11.86
N LYS A 63 -0.81 -0.52 10.73
CA LYS A 63 0.45 -0.98 10.11
C LYS A 63 0.54 -0.51 8.67
N ILE A 64 1.62 0.16 8.32
CA ILE A 64 1.94 0.55 6.95
C ILE A 64 3.13 -0.29 6.49
N ARG A 65 3.04 -0.85 5.28
CA ARG A 65 4.18 -1.46 4.57
C ARG A 65 4.39 -0.72 3.26
N LEU A 66 5.59 -0.19 3.06
CA LEU A 66 6.03 0.29 1.76
C LEU A 66 6.59 -0.90 0.97
N SER A 67 6.27 -0.96 -0.31
CA SER A 67 6.69 -2.00 -1.24
C SER A 67 6.79 -1.44 -2.66
N GLY A 68 6.99 -2.30 -3.63
CA GLY A 68 7.14 -1.93 -5.03
C GLY A 68 7.82 -3.05 -5.79
N GLY A 69 8.53 -2.69 -6.85
CA GLY A 69 9.67 -3.49 -7.31
C GLY A 69 10.75 -3.50 -6.23
N ASP A 70 11.80 -2.70 -6.41
CA ASP A 70 12.78 -2.41 -5.35
C ASP A 70 12.57 -0.97 -4.85
N PRO A 71 12.10 -0.76 -3.60
CA PRO A 71 11.92 0.57 -3.03
C PRO A 71 13.21 1.39 -2.82
N LEU A 72 14.40 0.79 -2.96
CA LEU A 72 15.70 1.43 -2.67
C LEU A 72 16.56 1.67 -3.90
#